data_AF-Q28363-F1
#
_entry.id   AF-Q28363-F1
#
_cell.length_a   1.000
_cell.length_b   1.000
_cell.length_c   1.000
_cell.angle_alpha   90.00
_cell.angle_beta   90.00
_cell.angle_gamma   90.00
#
_symmetry.space_group_name_H-M   'P 1'
#
loop_
_entity.id
_entity.type
_entity.pdbx_description
1 polymer ?
#
loop_
_entity_poly.entity_id
_entity_poly.type
_entity_poly.pdbx_seq_one_letter_code
_entity_poly.pdbx_strand_id
1 'polypeptide(L)'
;REPGRYRFMGTEASNQESIEKTMMYYGKPFVQEADFPFNFYLTEMSTISGTTIFDVIKSWMKNMPEGKWPNWMIGGPDIIRVTSRIGKEYVNVMNMLILTLPGTPITYYGEEIGMEAISAANVNESYATLFSKSPMQWDNSSNAGFSEGNQTWLPTNKDYQSLNVDVQTTQATSPLKLYQQLSSLRLSELLLSRGWLCHVWHDADLVVYTRELDGLDRAF
;
A
#
# COMPACT_ATOMS: atom_id res chain seq x y z
N ARG A 1 -11.46 28.95 6.69
CA ARG A 1 -11.54 27.46 6.69
C ARG A 1 -12.23 27.04 7.97
N GLU A 2 -13.27 26.20 7.91
CA GLU A 2 -13.96 25.69 9.10
C GLU A 2 -13.03 24.70 9.85
N PRO A 3 -12.77 24.88 11.16
CA PRO A 3 -11.97 23.94 11.95
C PRO A 3 -12.52 22.52 11.84
N GLY A 4 -11.64 21.53 11.66
CA GLY A 4 -12.02 20.12 11.53
C GLY A 4 -12.60 19.71 10.16
N ARG A 5 -12.72 20.63 9.19
CA ARG A 5 -13.21 20.33 7.83
C ARG A 5 -12.18 20.70 6.77
N TYR A 6 -10.94 20.29 7.00
CA TYR A 6 -9.87 20.41 6.02
C TYR A 6 -10.25 19.66 4.74
N ARG A 7 -9.84 20.19 3.58
CA ARG A 7 -10.06 19.56 2.27
C ARG A 7 -8.72 19.12 1.74
N PHE A 8 -8.56 17.81 1.60
CA PHE A 8 -7.35 17.20 1.07
C PHE A 8 -7.24 17.43 -0.45
N MET A 9 -6.02 17.66 -0.93
CA MET A 9 -5.68 17.69 -2.34
C MET A 9 -4.39 16.88 -2.55
N GLY A 10 -4.48 15.79 -3.30
CA GLY A 10 -3.34 14.99 -3.75
C GLY A 10 -3.17 15.09 -5.26
N THR A 11 -1.94 14.89 -5.75
CA THR A 11 -1.62 14.90 -7.18
C THR A 11 -1.03 13.57 -7.60
N GLU A 12 -1.49 13.06 -8.75
CA GLU A 12 -0.90 11.91 -9.42
C GLU A 12 -0.09 12.45 -10.61
N ALA A 13 1.21 12.19 -10.59
CA ALA A 13 2.12 12.51 -11.70
C ALA A 13 2.72 11.20 -12.20
N SER A 14 2.90 11.08 -13.51
CA SER A 14 3.19 9.78 -14.14
C SER A 14 4.40 9.08 -13.52
N ASN A 15 4.37 7.74 -13.51
CA ASN A 15 5.44 6.85 -13.03
C ASN A 15 6.78 6.97 -13.79
N GLN A 16 6.90 7.92 -14.73
CA GLN A 16 8.13 8.20 -15.47
C GLN A 16 8.75 9.56 -15.10
N GLU A 17 8.17 10.27 -14.14
CA GLU A 17 8.75 11.51 -13.66
C GLU A 17 9.93 11.24 -12.72
N SER A 18 10.98 12.06 -12.85
CA SER A 18 12.09 12.03 -11.91
C SER A 18 11.62 12.50 -10.53
N ILE A 19 12.24 11.98 -9.48
CA ILE A 19 11.82 12.29 -8.11
C ILE A 19 11.83 13.78 -7.82
N GLU A 20 12.75 14.54 -8.43
CA GLU A 20 12.80 15.99 -8.27
C GLU A 20 11.54 16.68 -8.76
N LYS A 21 10.95 16.22 -9.88
CA LYS A 21 9.69 16.75 -10.41
C LYS A 21 8.51 16.39 -9.52
N THR A 22 8.46 15.15 -9.04
CA THR A 22 7.44 14.72 -8.08
C THR A 22 7.45 15.60 -6.83
N MET A 23 8.63 15.92 -6.30
CA MET A 23 8.74 16.76 -5.09
C MET A 23 8.28 18.20 -5.29
N MET A 24 8.23 18.70 -6.54
CA MET A 24 7.72 20.05 -6.81
C MET A 24 6.26 20.22 -6.40
N TYR A 25 5.44 19.15 -6.47
CA TYR A 25 4.02 19.20 -6.13
C TYR A 25 3.74 19.39 -4.62
N TYR A 26 4.74 19.23 -3.74
CA TYR A 26 4.61 19.64 -2.34
C TYR A 26 4.57 21.17 -2.17
N GLY A 27 4.88 21.93 -3.23
CA GLY A 27 4.97 23.38 -3.21
C GLY A 27 6.28 23.89 -2.61
N LYS A 28 6.28 25.18 -2.27
CA LYS A 28 7.42 25.89 -1.66
C LYS A 28 7.10 26.24 -0.21
N PRO A 29 8.08 26.61 0.64
CA PRO A 29 7.81 26.98 2.03
C PRO A 29 6.75 28.09 2.22
N PHE A 30 6.58 28.95 1.22
CA PHE A 30 5.63 30.07 1.22
C PHE A 30 4.50 29.93 0.18
N VAL A 31 4.42 28.80 -0.55
CA VAL A 31 3.36 28.53 -1.54
C VAL A 31 2.78 27.15 -1.28
N GLN A 32 1.51 27.12 -0.88
CA GLN A 32 0.78 25.88 -0.69
C GLN A 32 0.36 25.28 -2.03
N GLU A 33 0.47 23.97 -2.13
CA GLU A 33 0.09 23.19 -3.32
C GLU A 33 -0.63 21.91 -2.86
N ALA A 34 -0.20 20.72 -3.26
CA ALA A 34 -0.77 19.46 -2.77
C ALA A 34 -0.35 19.19 -1.32
N ASP A 35 -1.19 18.46 -0.60
CA ASP A 35 -0.83 17.91 0.71
C ASP A 35 0.32 16.90 0.56
N PHE A 36 0.20 16.03 -0.44
CA PHE A 36 1.29 15.21 -0.95
C PHE A 36 0.99 14.75 -2.40
N PRO A 37 2.03 14.61 -3.25
CA PRO A 37 1.96 13.80 -4.45
C PRO A 37 1.93 12.31 -4.09
N PHE A 38 1.16 11.51 -4.84
CA PHE A 38 1.09 10.07 -4.61
C PHE A 38 2.42 9.38 -4.95
N ASN A 39 2.87 8.49 -4.05
CA ASN A 39 4.15 7.79 -4.14
C ASN A 39 4.00 6.41 -4.79
N PHE A 40 4.34 6.31 -6.07
CA PHE A 40 4.23 5.07 -6.84
C PHE A 40 5.51 4.21 -6.87
N TYR A 41 6.64 4.67 -6.32
CA TYR A 41 7.93 3.98 -6.50
C TYR A 41 7.97 2.54 -5.94
N LEU A 42 7.23 2.25 -4.87
CA LEU A 42 7.10 0.88 -4.34
C LEU A 42 6.31 -0.05 -5.29
N THR A 43 5.51 0.52 -6.18
CA THR A 43 4.62 -0.21 -7.08
C THR A 43 5.29 -0.64 -8.38
N GLU A 44 6.40 0.00 -8.74
CA GLU A 44 7.16 -0.25 -9.97
C GLU A 44 8.07 -1.48 -9.87
N MET A 45 8.27 -2.01 -8.66
CA MET A 45 9.13 -3.17 -8.42
C MET A 45 8.44 -4.49 -8.83
N SER A 46 9.12 -5.25 -9.69
CA SER A 46 8.80 -6.63 -10.07
C SER A 46 9.65 -7.67 -9.34
N THR A 47 10.82 -7.27 -8.84
CA THR A 47 11.65 -8.04 -7.92
C THR A 47 12.04 -7.15 -6.74
N ILE A 48 12.08 -7.73 -5.55
CA ILE A 48 12.40 -6.99 -4.32
C ILE A 48 13.62 -7.59 -3.63
N SER A 49 14.42 -6.73 -3.01
CA SER A 49 15.52 -7.06 -2.11
C SER A 49 15.60 -6.02 -1.00
N GLY A 50 16.37 -6.30 0.06
CA GLY A 50 16.59 -5.32 1.12
C GLY A 50 17.12 -3.99 0.56
N THR A 51 18.08 -4.06 -0.36
CA THR A 51 18.64 -2.89 -1.05
C THR A 51 17.60 -2.11 -1.85
N THR A 52 16.77 -2.77 -2.68
CA THR A 52 15.81 -2.02 -3.52
C THR A 52 14.74 -1.34 -2.70
N ILE A 53 14.25 -1.99 -1.63
CA ILE A 53 13.28 -1.41 -0.71
C ILE A 53 13.89 -0.21 0.01
N PHE A 54 15.11 -0.35 0.54
CA PHE A 54 15.81 0.74 1.21
C PHE A 54 16.05 1.93 0.28
N ASP A 55 16.48 1.69 -0.96
CA ASP A 55 16.75 2.76 -1.92
C ASP A 55 15.49 3.57 -2.23
N VAL A 56 14.33 2.93 -2.37
CA VAL A 56 13.04 3.64 -2.56
C VAL A 56 12.69 4.49 -1.34
N ILE A 57 12.81 3.92 -0.12
CA ILE A 57 12.51 4.65 1.12
C ILE A 57 13.44 5.85 1.27
N LYS A 58 14.75 5.62 1.12
CA LYS A 58 15.78 6.65 1.23
C LYS A 58 15.60 7.74 0.18
N SER A 59 15.30 7.36 -1.06
CA SER A 59 15.10 8.31 -2.15
C SER A 59 13.95 9.26 -1.84
N TRP A 60 12.79 8.74 -1.43
CA TRP A 60 11.65 9.57 -1.04
C TRP A 60 11.97 10.48 0.15
N MET A 61 12.47 9.90 1.25
CA MET A 61 12.71 10.64 2.49
C MET A 61 13.81 11.70 2.36
N LYS A 62 14.81 11.48 1.48
CA LYS A 62 15.90 12.45 1.23
C LYS A 62 15.46 13.62 0.35
N ASN A 63 14.59 13.37 -0.65
CA ASN A 63 14.22 14.39 -1.63
C ASN A 63 12.96 15.17 -1.23
N MET A 64 12.11 14.60 -0.38
CA MET A 64 10.94 15.28 0.17
C MET A 64 11.35 16.54 0.94
N PRO A 65 10.72 17.72 0.71
CA PRO A 65 11.03 18.92 1.46
C PRO A 65 10.84 18.72 2.97
N GLU A 66 11.72 19.34 3.75
CA GLU A 66 11.70 19.22 5.21
C GLU A 66 10.32 19.60 5.80
N GLY A 67 9.84 18.78 6.74
CA GLY A 67 8.55 18.99 7.39
C GLY A 67 7.31 18.60 6.57
N LYS A 68 7.47 18.10 5.34
CA LYS A 68 6.36 17.55 4.54
C LYS A 68 6.00 16.13 4.95
N TRP A 69 4.80 15.70 4.56
CA TRP A 69 4.20 14.45 5.01
C TRP A 69 4.29 13.36 3.92
N PRO A 70 5.01 12.25 4.16
CA PRO A 70 5.17 11.20 3.16
C PRO A 70 3.91 10.31 3.04
N ASN A 71 3.84 9.53 1.96
CA ASN A 71 2.82 8.50 1.76
C ASN A 71 3.43 7.29 1.03
N TRP A 72 2.77 6.14 1.12
CA TRP A 72 3.28 4.86 0.59
C TRP A 72 2.16 4.03 -0.02
N MET A 73 2.38 3.54 -1.24
CA MET A 73 1.46 2.67 -1.98
C MET A 73 2.19 1.41 -2.43
N ILE A 74 1.54 0.25 -2.40
CA ILE A 74 2.09 -1.01 -2.95
C ILE A 74 1.26 -1.55 -4.12
N GLY A 75 0.19 -0.87 -4.49
CA GLY A 75 -0.65 -1.21 -5.62
C GLY A 75 -1.65 -0.12 -5.94
N GLY A 76 -2.54 -0.43 -6.88
CA GLY A 76 -3.50 0.51 -7.45
C GLY A 76 -4.21 -0.09 -8.66
N PRO A 77 -5.15 0.65 -9.26
CA PRO A 77 -6.02 0.13 -10.31
C PRO A 77 -5.30 -0.20 -11.63
N ASP A 78 -4.17 0.44 -11.89
CA ASP A 78 -3.37 0.25 -13.12
C ASP A 78 -2.06 -0.50 -12.87
N ILE A 79 -1.95 -1.13 -11.70
CA ILE A 79 -0.75 -1.80 -11.21
C ILE A 79 -1.13 -3.25 -10.94
N ILE A 80 -0.33 -4.21 -11.43
CA ILE A 80 -0.54 -5.64 -11.13
C ILE A 80 -0.55 -5.85 -9.61
N ARG A 81 -1.55 -6.57 -9.10
CA ARG A 81 -1.70 -6.85 -7.66
C ARG A 81 -0.41 -7.41 -7.05
N VAL A 82 -0.10 -7.01 -5.81
CA VAL A 82 1.18 -7.31 -5.15
C VAL A 82 1.52 -8.80 -5.15
N THR A 83 0.55 -9.67 -4.89
CA THR A 83 0.70 -11.14 -4.91
C THR A 83 1.15 -11.68 -6.27
N SER A 84 0.54 -11.17 -7.34
CA SER A 84 0.86 -11.58 -8.71
C SER A 84 2.10 -10.87 -9.26
N ARG A 85 2.48 -9.72 -8.68
CA ARG A 85 3.62 -8.91 -9.13
C ARG A 85 4.94 -9.37 -8.53
N ILE A 86 4.98 -9.60 -7.22
CA ILE A 86 6.21 -9.92 -6.48
C ILE A 86 6.16 -11.26 -5.72
N GLY A 87 4.98 -11.85 -5.56
CA GLY A 87 4.79 -13.14 -4.87
C GLY A 87 3.86 -13.07 -3.67
N LYS A 88 3.14 -14.17 -3.42
CA LYS A 88 2.15 -14.28 -2.32
C LYS A 88 2.79 -14.26 -0.94
N GLU A 89 4.03 -14.72 -0.84
CA GLU A 89 4.84 -14.74 0.37
C GLU A 89 5.13 -13.31 0.90
N TYR A 90 5.03 -12.29 0.04
CA TYR A 90 5.37 -10.92 0.40
C TYR A 90 4.18 -10.07 0.88
N VAL A 91 2.93 -10.56 0.79
CA VAL A 91 1.73 -9.77 1.20
C VAL A 91 1.86 -9.25 2.62
N ASN A 92 2.21 -10.14 3.55
CA ASN A 92 2.29 -9.83 4.96
C ASN A 92 3.38 -8.81 5.26
N VAL A 93 4.58 -8.97 4.67
CA VAL A 93 5.71 -8.08 4.93
C VAL A 93 5.54 -6.73 4.23
N MET A 94 4.91 -6.66 3.06
CA MET A 94 4.62 -5.39 2.40
C MET A 94 3.53 -4.59 3.13
N ASN A 95 2.49 -5.26 3.65
CA ASN A 95 1.51 -4.64 4.54
C ASN A 95 2.16 -4.15 5.83
N MET A 96 3.05 -4.94 6.43
CA MET A 96 3.85 -4.54 7.59
C MET A 96 4.67 -3.28 7.28
N LEU A 97 5.39 -3.26 6.15
CA LEU A 97 6.22 -2.15 5.72
C LEU A 97 5.42 -0.84 5.64
N ILE A 98 4.34 -0.79 4.85
CA ILE A 98 3.60 0.47 4.67
C ILE A 98 2.91 0.94 5.95
N LEU A 99 2.46 0.01 6.80
CA LEU A 99 1.80 0.33 8.07
C LEU A 99 2.79 0.74 9.18
N THR A 100 4.10 0.51 9.00
CA THR A 100 5.15 0.87 9.96
C THR A 100 6.10 1.97 9.48
N LEU A 101 6.06 2.37 8.20
CA LEU A 101 6.71 3.57 7.70
C LEU A 101 6.03 4.87 8.20
N PRO A 102 6.75 6.01 8.27
CA PRO A 102 6.15 7.31 8.60
C PRO A 102 5.18 7.77 7.51
N GLY A 103 4.21 8.61 7.85
CA GLY A 103 3.30 9.20 6.86
C GLY A 103 1.94 8.52 6.71
N THR A 104 1.40 8.51 5.51
CA THR A 104 0.07 7.92 5.21
C THR A 104 0.22 6.63 4.39
N PRO A 105 -0.11 5.45 4.95
CA PRO A 105 -0.27 4.24 4.15
C PRO A 105 -1.53 4.35 3.28
N ILE A 106 -1.42 3.90 2.04
CA ILE A 106 -2.55 3.84 1.09
C ILE A 106 -2.63 2.41 0.58
N THR A 107 -3.82 1.82 0.74
CA THR A 107 -4.08 0.40 0.43
C THR A 107 -5.12 0.32 -0.66
N TYR A 108 -4.82 -0.44 -1.71
CA TYR A 108 -5.78 -0.76 -2.75
C TYR A 108 -6.63 -1.95 -2.32
N TYR A 109 -7.93 -1.95 -2.66
CA TYR A 109 -8.84 -2.99 -2.17
C TYR A 109 -8.36 -4.39 -2.56
N GLY A 110 -8.45 -5.32 -1.61
CA GLY A 110 -8.02 -6.70 -1.78
C GLY A 110 -6.56 -6.95 -1.40
N GLU A 111 -5.73 -5.92 -1.16
CA GLU A 111 -4.36 -6.11 -0.65
C GLU A 111 -4.34 -6.67 0.78
N GLU A 112 -5.35 -6.33 1.58
CA GLU A 112 -5.52 -6.80 2.96
C GLU A 112 -5.82 -8.30 3.04
N ILE A 113 -6.44 -8.87 2.00
CA ILE A 113 -6.69 -10.31 1.88
C ILE A 113 -5.72 -11.00 0.91
N GLY A 114 -4.87 -10.24 0.21
CA GLY A 114 -3.93 -10.78 -0.77
C GLY A 114 -4.57 -11.23 -2.09
N MET A 115 -5.61 -10.54 -2.59
CA MET A 115 -6.20 -10.86 -3.90
C MET A 115 -5.15 -10.95 -5.00
N GLU A 116 -5.29 -11.92 -5.89
CA GLU A 116 -4.45 -12.09 -7.08
C GLU A 116 -5.11 -11.46 -8.32
N ALA A 117 -4.27 -11.10 -9.30
CA ALA A 117 -4.72 -10.58 -10.58
C ALA A 117 -5.44 -11.67 -11.39
N ILE A 118 -6.52 -11.31 -12.11
CA ILE A 118 -7.21 -12.25 -12.99
C ILE A 118 -6.43 -12.50 -14.28
N SER A 119 -6.52 -13.71 -14.82
CA SER A 119 -5.83 -14.09 -16.07
C SER A 119 -6.40 -13.38 -17.30
N ALA A 120 -5.54 -13.11 -18.28
CA ALA A 120 -5.91 -12.60 -19.61
C ALA A 120 -6.95 -13.49 -20.32
N ALA A 121 -6.95 -14.80 -20.07
CA ALA A 121 -7.94 -15.72 -20.65
C ALA A 121 -9.37 -15.46 -20.16
N ASN A 122 -9.52 -14.75 -19.03
CA ASN A 122 -10.81 -14.41 -18.44
C ASN A 122 -11.36 -13.08 -18.97
N VAL A 123 -10.59 -12.35 -19.78
CA VAL A 123 -10.95 -11.02 -20.28
C VAL A 123 -10.75 -11.02 -21.80
N ASN A 124 -11.83 -10.92 -22.56
CA ASN A 124 -11.77 -10.80 -24.04
C ASN A 124 -11.24 -9.43 -24.52
N GLU A 125 -10.60 -8.66 -23.64
CA GLU A 125 -10.15 -7.30 -23.91
C GLU A 125 -8.62 -7.18 -23.77
N SER A 126 -8.04 -6.36 -24.64
CA SER A 126 -6.60 -6.12 -24.75
C SER A 126 -6.00 -5.26 -23.60
N TYR A 127 -6.78 -4.95 -22.56
CA TYR A 127 -6.38 -4.00 -21.52
C TYR A 127 -5.77 -4.73 -20.31
N ALA A 128 -4.44 -4.80 -20.26
CA ALA A 128 -3.69 -5.42 -19.17
C ALA A 128 -4.01 -4.84 -17.77
N THR A 129 -4.52 -3.61 -17.68
CA THR A 129 -4.90 -2.98 -16.42
C THR A 129 -6.20 -3.52 -15.83
N LEU A 130 -7.00 -4.28 -16.58
CA LEU A 130 -8.22 -4.92 -16.06
C LEU A 130 -7.90 -6.05 -15.08
N PHE A 131 -6.69 -6.62 -15.15
CA PHE A 131 -6.31 -7.77 -14.32
C PHE A 131 -6.34 -7.47 -12.82
N SER A 132 -6.17 -6.20 -12.43
CA SER A 132 -6.23 -5.77 -11.02
C SER A 132 -7.61 -5.32 -10.58
N LYS A 133 -8.60 -5.24 -11.48
CA LYS A 133 -9.92 -4.65 -11.24
C LYS A 133 -11.02 -5.69 -11.02
N SER A 134 -10.67 -6.95 -10.73
CA SER A 134 -11.64 -8.02 -10.45
C SER A 134 -12.52 -7.70 -9.24
N PRO A 135 -13.77 -8.19 -9.19
CA PRO A 135 -14.65 -7.94 -8.06
C PRO A 135 -14.06 -8.44 -6.73
N MET A 136 -14.36 -7.74 -5.63
CA MET A 136 -13.89 -8.09 -4.28
C MET A 136 -14.40 -9.47 -3.85
N GLN A 137 -13.56 -10.22 -3.13
CA GLN A 137 -13.83 -11.60 -2.68
C GLN A 137 -14.31 -11.59 -1.21
N TRP A 138 -15.62 -11.52 -1.00
CA TRP A 138 -16.23 -11.42 0.33
C TRP A 138 -16.40 -12.78 1.01
N ASP A 139 -17.01 -13.75 0.31
CA ASP A 139 -17.33 -15.07 0.86
C ASP A 139 -17.31 -16.17 -0.22
N ASN A 140 -17.79 -17.36 0.14
CA ASN A 140 -17.82 -18.56 -0.72
C ASN A 140 -19.08 -18.68 -1.61
N SER A 141 -19.98 -17.70 -1.60
CA SER A 141 -21.21 -17.71 -2.41
C SER A 141 -20.93 -17.39 -3.88
N SER A 142 -21.99 -17.38 -4.70
CA SER A 142 -21.89 -17.01 -6.12
C SER A 142 -21.19 -15.66 -6.29
N ASN A 143 -20.27 -15.58 -7.25
CA ASN A 143 -19.45 -14.38 -7.50
C ASN A 143 -18.73 -13.87 -6.24
N ALA A 144 -18.29 -14.78 -5.36
CA ALA A 144 -17.57 -14.46 -4.13
C ALA A 144 -18.32 -13.50 -3.18
N GLY A 145 -19.66 -13.51 -3.20
CA GLY A 145 -20.49 -12.58 -2.43
C GLY A 145 -20.52 -11.15 -2.97
N PHE A 146 -19.88 -10.86 -4.11
CA PHE A 146 -19.92 -9.54 -4.73
C PHE A 146 -21.29 -9.24 -5.38
N SER A 147 -21.95 -10.25 -5.92
CA SER A 147 -23.22 -10.09 -6.64
C SER A 147 -24.05 -11.38 -6.61
N GLU A 148 -25.36 -11.23 -6.47
CA GLU A 148 -26.35 -12.31 -6.62
C GLU A 148 -26.75 -12.56 -8.09
N GLY A 149 -26.28 -11.70 -9.02
CA GLY A 149 -26.57 -11.84 -10.44
C GLY A 149 -25.87 -13.05 -11.08
N ASN A 150 -26.38 -13.49 -12.25
CA ASN A 150 -25.81 -14.63 -12.96
C ASN A 150 -24.38 -14.41 -13.45
N GLN A 151 -23.99 -13.15 -13.73
CA GLN A 151 -22.66 -12.75 -14.21
C GLN A 151 -22.29 -11.36 -13.67
N THR A 152 -21.00 -11.13 -13.51
CA THR A 152 -20.39 -9.84 -13.14
C THR A 152 -19.72 -9.18 -14.35
N TRP A 153 -19.46 -7.87 -14.26
CA TRP A 153 -18.82 -7.09 -15.32
C TRP A 153 -17.37 -7.53 -15.61
N LEU A 154 -16.67 -8.04 -14.60
CA LEU A 154 -15.44 -8.81 -14.71
C LEU A 154 -15.59 -10.11 -13.91
N PRO A 155 -15.00 -11.22 -14.36
CA PRO A 155 -15.06 -12.47 -13.62
C PRO A 155 -14.32 -12.36 -12.28
N THR A 156 -14.87 -13.01 -11.26
CA THR A 156 -14.16 -13.22 -9.99
C THR A 156 -12.99 -14.17 -10.19
N ASN A 157 -11.94 -14.03 -9.39
CA ASN A 157 -10.82 -14.96 -9.44
C ASN A 157 -11.27 -16.34 -8.93
N LYS A 158 -10.67 -17.43 -9.43
CA LYS A 158 -11.08 -18.81 -9.14
C LYS A 158 -10.71 -19.28 -7.72
N ASP A 159 -9.77 -18.59 -7.09
CA ASP A 159 -9.26 -18.86 -5.75
C ASP A 159 -10.18 -18.38 -4.61
N TYR A 160 -11.28 -17.69 -4.95
CA TYR A 160 -12.17 -17.05 -3.97
C TYR A 160 -12.72 -17.99 -2.91
N GLN A 161 -12.83 -19.30 -3.17
CA GLN A 161 -13.30 -20.27 -2.17
C GLN A 161 -12.32 -20.45 -0.99
N SER A 162 -11.05 -20.12 -1.21
CA SER A 162 -9.98 -20.21 -0.20
C SER A 162 -9.43 -18.84 0.22
N LEU A 163 -9.56 -17.84 -0.66
CA LEU A 163 -9.08 -16.48 -0.47
C LEU A 163 -10.27 -15.52 -0.50
N ASN A 164 -10.89 -15.30 0.65
CA ASN A 164 -11.95 -14.31 0.82
C ASN A 164 -11.99 -13.79 2.26
N VAL A 165 -12.77 -12.74 2.49
CA VAL A 165 -12.89 -12.07 3.79
C VAL A 165 -13.44 -13.01 4.86
N ASP A 166 -14.50 -13.77 4.59
CA ASP A 166 -15.14 -14.66 5.55
C ASP A 166 -14.19 -15.76 6.05
N VAL A 167 -13.54 -16.46 5.12
CA VAL A 167 -12.54 -17.49 5.41
C VAL A 167 -11.38 -16.91 6.22
N GLN A 168 -10.81 -15.77 5.81
CA GLN A 168 -9.69 -15.16 6.53
C GLN A 168 -10.08 -14.56 7.89
N THR A 169 -11.35 -14.25 8.11
CA THR A 169 -11.86 -13.76 9.40
C THR A 169 -11.84 -14.86 10.46
N THR A 170 -12.06 -16.11 10.06
CA THR A 170 -12.05 -17.28 10.97
C THR A 170 -10.66 -17.89 11.16
N GLN A 171 -9.75 -17.70 10.20
CA GLN A 171 -8.37 -18.16 10.29
C GLN A 171 -7.55 -17.29 11.25
N ALA A 172 -6.86 -17.93 12.20
CA ALA A 172 -6.04 -17.23 13.19
C ALA A 172 -4.80 -16.55 12.56
N THR A 173 -4.24 -17.12 11.49
CA THR A 173 -3.01 -16.67 10.84
C THR A 173 -3.26 -16.29 9.37
N SER A 174 -4.14 -15.31 9.13
CA SER A 174 -4.45 -14.82 7.78
C SER A 174 -3.84 -13.42 7.53
N PRO A 175 -3.62 -13.05 6.25
CA PRO A 175 -3.25 -11.67 5.88
C PRO A 175 -4.20 -10.62 6.47
N LEU A 176 -5.52 -10.89 6.46
CA LEU A 176 -6.51 -9.98 7.01
C LEU A 176 -6.32 -9.71 8.51
N LYS A 177 -6.03 -10.77 9.30
CA LYS A 177 -5.77 -10.60 10.74
C LYS A 177 -4.53 -9.77 11.00
N LEU A 178 -3.45 -10.04 10.25
CA LEU A 178 -2.22 -9.25 10.37
C LEU A 178 -2.48 -7.78 10.00
N TYR A 179 -3.19 -7.52 8.90
CA TYR A 179 -3.53 -6.17 8.47
C TYR A 179 -4.35 -5.42 9.53
N GLN A 180 -5.37 -6.06 10.11
CA GLN A 180 -6.18 -5.51 11.21
C GLN A 180 -5.35 -5.19 12.45
N GLN A 181 -4.42 -6.09 12.83
CA GLN A 181 -3.54 -5.89 13.97
C GLN A 181 -2.57 -4.73 13.74
N LEU A 182 -1.91 -4.66 12.58
CA LEU A 182 -0.98 -3.58 12.23
C LEU A 182 -1.69 -2.22 12.12
N SER A 183 -2.87 -2.18 11.52
CA SER A 183 -3.73 -1.00 11.46
C SER A 183 -4.08 -0.50 12.87
N SER A 184 -4.55 -1.40 13.74
CA SER A 184 -4.90 -1.07 15.12
C SER A 184 -3.67 -0.63 15.93
N LEU A 185 -2.52 -1.27 15.73
CA LEU A 185 -1.26 -0.90 16.35
C LEU A 185 -0.84 0.52 15.93
N ARG A 186 -0.88 0.82 14.62
CA ARG A 186 -0.55 2.16 14.10
C ARG A 186 -1.42 3.26 14.69
N LEU A 187 -2.72 3.00 14.86
CA LEU A 187 -3.66 3.96 15.43
C LEU A 187 -3.48 4.17 16.94
N SER A 188 -3.08 3.12 17.67
CA SER A 188 -2.88 3.18 19.13
C SER A 188 -1.49 3.67 19.53
N GLU A 189 -0.51 3.62 18.62
CA GLU A 189 0.89 3.93 18.93
C GLU A 189 1.37 5.26 18.34
N LEU A 190 1.77 6.19 19.22
CA LEU A 190 2.34 7.49 18.83
C LEU A 190 3.67 7.33 18.07
N LEU A 191 4.47 6.33 18.42
CA LEU A 191 5.72 6.01 17.74
C LEU A 191 5.49 5.72 16.24
N LEU A 192 4.43 4.98 15.91
CA LEU A 192 4.11 4.64 14.52
C LEU A 192 3.43 5.79 13.77
N SER A 193 2.48 6.47 14.41
CA SER A 193 1.68 7.53 13.78
C SER A 193 2.41 8.88 13.67
N ARG A 194 3.38 9.18 14.56
CA ARG A 194 4.09 10.47 14.62
C ARG A 194 5.60 10.37 14.82
N GLY A 195 6.11 9.23 15.29
CA GLY A 195 7.52 9.07 15.60
C GLY A 195 8.44 9.22 14.38
N TRP A 196 9.69 9.52 14.67
CA TRP A 196 10.81 9.61 13.74
C TRP A 196 11.08 8.26 13.09
N LEU A 197 11.66 8.28 11.89
CA LEU A 197 12.24 7.10 11.25
C LEU A 197 13.76 7.16 11.49
N CYS A 198 14.27 6.29 12.36
CA CYS A 198 15.65 6.31 12.85
C CYS A 198 16.38 5.00 12.52
N HIS A 199 17.70 5.01 12.74
CA HIS A 199 18.57 3.82 12.69
C HIS A 199 18.34 2.89 11.48
N VAL A 200 18.21 3.48 10.29
CA VAL A 200 17.93 2.72 9.07
C VAL A 200 19.19 2.01 8.59
N TRP A 201 19.15 0.68 8.58
CA TRP A 201 20.20 -0.21 8.07
C TRP A 201 19.61 -1.20 7.07
N HIS A 202 20.41 -1.63 6.10
CA HIS A 202 19.99 -2.62 5.13
C HIS A 202 21.17 -3.45 4.62
N ASP A 203 20.85 -4.62 4.08
CA ASP A 203 21.72 -5.39 3.21
C ASP A 203 20.91 -5.93 2.00
N ALA A 204 21.38 -6.99 1.36
CA ALA A 204 20.67 -7.59 0.23
C ALA A 204 19.33 -8.24 0.65
N ASP A 205 19.18 -8.65 1.90
CA ASP A 205 18.09 -9.49 2.40
C ASP A 205 17.15 -8.75 3.35
N LEU A 206 17.67 -7.77 4.11
CA LEU A 206 16.97 -7.12 5.21
C LEU A 206 16.93 -5.61 5.07
N VAL A 207 15.83 -5.03 5.59
CA VAL A 207 15.72 -3.61 5.92
C VAL A 207 15.32 -3.52 7.39
N VAL A 208 16.08 -2.76 8.16
CA VAL A 208 15.87 -2.55 9.59
C VAL A 208 15.77 -1.05 9.83
N TYR A 209 14.80 -0.62 10.63
CA TYR A 209 14.65 0.76 11.07
C TYR A 209 13.92 0.80 12.39
N THR A 210 14.06 1.91 13.11
CA THR A 210 13.32 2.16 14.35
C THR A 210 12.32 3.30 14.19
N ARG A 211 11.26 3.26 14.98
CA ARG A 211 10.28 4.34 15.17
C ARG A 211 10.37 4.87 16.59
N GLU A 212 10.81 6.13 16.70
CA GLU A 212 11.17 6.76 17.98
C GLU A 212 10.43 8.06 18.19
N LEU A 213 10.24 8.47 19.45
CA LEU A 213 9.65 9.77 19.77
C LEU A 213 10.20 10.25 21.12
N ASP A 214 10.79 11.44 21.13
CA ASP A 214 11.33 12.06 22.35
C ASP A 214 10.27 12.07 23.47
N GLY A 215 10.70 11.67 24.67
CA GLY A 215 9.84 11.54 25.85
C GLY A 215 9.23 10.15 26.04
N LEU A 216 9.47 9.19 25.12
CA LEU A 216 9.14 7.78 25.31
C LEU A 216 10.43 6.95 25.47
N ASP A 217 10.52 6.16 26.54
CA ASP A 217 11.67 5.28 26.83
C ASP A 217 11.62 3.93 26.07
N ARG A 218 11.03 3.92 24.87
CA ARG A 218 10.94 2.73 24.00
C ARG A 218 10.88 3.13 22.52
N ALA A 219 11.27 2.19 21.66
CA ALA A 219 11.17 2.27 20.20
C ALA A 219 10.40 1.06 19.66
N PHE A 220 9.86 1.20 18.45
CA PHE A 220 9.50 0.05 17.60
C PHE A 220 10.57 -0.20 16.56
#